data_AF-A0A1H7AU63-F1
#
_entry.id   AF-A0A1H7AU63-F1
#
_cell.length_a   1.000
_cell.length_b   1.000
_cell.length_c   1.000
_cell.angle_alpha   90.00
_cell.angle_beta   90.00
_cell.angle_gamma   90.00
#
_symmetry.space_group_name_H-M   'P 1'
#
loop_
_entity.id
_entity.type
_entity.pdbx_description
1 polymer ?
#
loop_
_entity_poly.entity_id
_entity_poly.type
_entity_poly.pdbx_seq_one_letter_code
_entity_poly.pdbx_strand_id
1 'polypeptide(L)'
;MNAMAGLTGMHGLRRCLLAGLSCLVCFLTACTQDVQENPPAGPLAEFDPQESTFICWNPQFQEISLKLIQEIAKDDRVTLFYNQRNHRPENLEALLAARKVNRENVSLAPFELEKDNIWIRDYGPILMEDRKGQEELVVFQYPHEENPEYNLFSEQFATKMRIPFLRSRLYSAGGGREINGRGTIILIEGHEKYINPGLSLEEIEAEYKQKLHQTNVIWLKKGLPQDDLFDHGPVIDNIYGNGVHWHVDEFCRFADAQTILLAQVDPADLSLDPFYQVVHERLEESYRILKNARDQDGNPFTIIRVPQAPIIFDQGHYNGQPIYYTPVTSYLNFVLTNNLVVLPAYHTAGDPDFIRQKDEQAKKAFQQVFTTRKVVTIEATELNYSGGGLHCITMHQPKVKKRSKLRRITENGLKRLKG
;
A
#
# COMPACT_ATOMS: atom_id res chain seq x y z
N MET A 1 -43.95 66.92 -37.29
CA MET A 1 -44.31 66.69 -38.70
C MET A 1 -45.06 65.37 -38.79
N ASN A 2 -46.31 65.46 -39.27
CA ASN A 2 -47.26 64.41 -39.67
C ASN A 2 -47.68 63.38 -38.60
N ALA A 3 -48.90 63.40 -38.05
CA ALA A 3 -50.19 63.05 -38.70
C ALA A 3 -50.16 61.60 -39.22
N MET A 4 -51.12 60.72 -39.02
CA MET A 4 -52.50 60.83 -38.55
C MET A 4 -53.02 59.38 -38.37
N ALA A 5 -54.05 59.21 -37.53
CA ALA A 5 -55.22 58.32 -37.70
C ALA A 5 -54.99 56.81 -37.98
N GLY A 6 -55.75 55.87 -37.42
CA GLY A 6 -57.02 55.93 -36.72
C GLY A 6 -57.85 54.71 -37.12
N LEU A 7 -58.72 54.26 -36.21
CA LEU A 7 -59.91 53.41 -36.46
C LEU A 7 -59.55 51.96 -36.91
N THR A 8 -60.22 50.87 -36.56
CA THR A 8 -61.54 50.55 -36.00
C THR A 8 -61.57 49.03 -35.82
N GLY A 9 -62.45 48.50 -34.97
CA GLY A 9 -62.98 47.15 -35.19
C GLY A 9 -63.02 46.24 -33.97
N MET A 10 -64.12 46.33 -33.24
CA MET A 10 -64.60 45.32 -32.28
C MET A 10 -64.87 43.98 -32.97
N HIS A 11 -64.58 42.88 -32.27
CA HIS A 11 -65.28 41.56 -32.17
C HIS A 11 -64.18 40.56 -31.80
N GLY A 12 -64.09 39.96 -30.62
CA GLY A 12 -65.10 39.19 -29.91
C GLY A 12 -64.39 37.93 -29.36
N LEU A 13 -64.91 37.39 -28.26
CA LEU A 13 -64.60 36.08 -27.66
C LEU A 13 -63.33 35.92 -26.78
N ARG A 14 -63.58 36.02 -25.47
CA ARG A 14 -63.37 34.97 -24.45
C ARG A 14 -62.29 33.92 -24.75
N ARG A 15 -61.16 34.02 -24.04
CA ARG A 15 -60.43 32.91 -23.38
C ARG A 15 -59.20 33.48 -22.66
N CYS A 16 -59.22 33.49 -21.32
CA CYS A 16 -58.04 33.31 -20.48
C CYS A 16 -58.54 32.99 -19.07
N LEU A 17 -58.75 31.69 -18.85
CA LEU A 17 -58.92 31.08 -17.54
C LEU A 17 -57.57 31.10 -16.81
N LEU A 18 -57.64 31.35 -15.50
CA LEU A 18 -56.71 30.88 -14.47
C LEU A 18 -55.27 31.42 -14.53
N ALA A 19 -55.08 32.64 -14.01
CA ALA A 19 -53.85 33.01 -13.32
C ALA A 19 -54.12 32.96 -11.81
N GLY A 20 -53.37 32.11 -11.10
CA GLY A 20 -53.39 32.06 -9.64
C GLY A 20 -53.79 30.71 -9.07
N LEU A 21 -52.93 29.69 -9.25
CA LEU A 21 -52.57 28.67 -8.25
C LEU A 21 -51.69 27.62 -8.96
N SER A 22 -50.37 27.77 -8.92
CA SER A 22 -49.42 26.64 -8.96
C SER A 22 -48.00 27.14 -8.76
N CYS A 23 -47.54 27.19 -7.51
CA CYS A 23 -46.11 27.34 -7.19
C CYS A 23 -45.71 26.53 -5.95
N LEU A 24 -46.42 25.44 -5.64
CA LEU A 24 -46.09 24.62 -4.47
C LEU A 24 -46.34 23.12 -4.67
N VAL A 25 -45.94 22.56 -5.82
CA VAL A 25 -45.69 21.12 -5.97
C VAL A 25 -44.60 20.95 -7.03
N CYS A 26 -43.33 20.82 -6.62
CA CYS A 26 -42.22 20.24 -7.40
C CYS A 26 -40.90 20.25 -6.59
N PHE A 27 -40.92 19.66 -5.39
CA PHE A 27 -39.70 19.34 -4.63
C PHE A 27 -39.78 17.90 -4.09
N LEU A 28 -40.02 16.92 -4.97
CA LEU A 28 -39.93 15.50 -4.65
C LEU A 28 -39.55 14.69 -5.89
N THR A 29 -38.43 15.01 -6.54
CA THR A 29 -37.75 14.12 -7.50
C THR A 29 -36.31 14.60 -7.74
N ALA A 30 -35.41 14.29 -6.81
CA ALA A 30 -33.98 14.28 -7.10
C ALA A 30 -33.25 13.36 -6.11
N CYS A 31 -32.62 12.32 -6.67
CA CYS A 31 -31.66 11.44 -6.03
C CYS A 31 -32.13 10.61 -4.83
N THR A 32 -33.04 9.66 -5.08
CA THR A 32 -32.72 8.31 -4.61
C THR A 32 -31.54 7.84 -5.47
N GLN A 33 -30.31 8.08 -5.02
CA GLN A 33 -29.23 7.19 -5.43
C GLN A 33 -29.70 5.81 -5.00
N ASP A 34 -29.90 4.89 -5.94
CA ASP A 34 -29.83 3.49 -5.64
C ASP A 34 -28.51 3.31 -4.89
N VAL A 35 -28.60 3.13 -3.57
CA VAL A 35 -27.49 2.64 -2.77
C VAL A 35 -27.19 1.30 -3.41
N GLN A 36 -26.09 1.23 -4.15
CA GLN A 36 -25.58 -0.03 -4.65
C GLN A 36 -25.37 -0.92 -3.42
N GLU A 37 -26.32 -1.82 -3.17
CA GLU A 37 -26.48 -2.58 -1.92
C GLU A 37 -25.35 -3.59 -1.65
N ASN A 38 -24.30 -3.60 -2.48
CA ASN A 38 -23.13 -4.44 -2.28
C ASN A 38 -21.91 -3.54 -2.12
N PRO A 39 -21.29 -3.47 -0.92
CA PRO A 39 -19.97 -2.86 -0.81
C PRO A 39 -19.00 -3.56 -1.79
N PRO A 40 -18.02 -2.85 -2.35
CA PRO A 40 -17.03 -3.48 -3.20
C PRO A 40 -16.36 -4.61 -2.39
N ALA A 41 -16.46 -5.83 -2.90
CA ALA A 41 -15.75 -6.95 -2.29
C ALA A 41 -14.30 -6.87 -2.72
N GLY A 42 -13.35 -7.01 -1.79
CA GLY A 42 -11.92 -6.94 -2.10
C GLY A 42 -11.08 -6.47 -0.91
N PRO A 43 -9.75 -6.39 -1.09
CA PRO A 43 -8.86 -5.83 -0.09
C PRO A 43 -9.11 -4.34 0.09
N LEU A 44 -9.06 -3.88 1.34
CA LEU A 44 -9.05 -2.46 1.67
C LEU A 44 -7.64 -1.90 1.51
N ALA A 45 -7.54 -0.67 1.01
CA ALA A 45 -6.27 0.00 0.79
C ALA A 45 -5.66 0.49 2.10
N GLU A 46 -4.38 0.84 2.09
CA GLU A 46 -3.69 1.32 3.30
C GLU A 46 -4.24 2.63 3.85
N PHE A 47 -4.79 3.48 2.97
CA PHE A 47 -5.38 4.76 3.36
C PHE A 47 -6.80 4.61 3.92
N ASP A 48 -7.43 3.45 3.75
CA ASP A 48 -8.73 3.13 4.36
C ASP A 48 -8.56 2.91 5.88
N PRO A 49 -9.64 3.02 6.69
CA PRO A 49 -9.55 2.86 8.13
C PRO A 49 -8.95 1.52 8.57
N GLN A 50 -8.01 1.58 9.52
CA GLN A 50 -7.28 0.43 10.03
C GLN A 50 -7.68 0.13 11.48
N GLU A 51 -7.78 -1.15 11.81
CA GLU A 51 -7.93 -1.64 13.19
C GLU A 51 -6.59 -1.65 13.92
N SER A 52 -5.50 -1.97 13.21
CA SER A 52 -4.15 -2.07 13.78
C SER A 52 -3.10 -2.07 12.66
N THR A 53 -1.88 -1.63 12.97
CA THR A 53 -0.68 -1.94 12.16
C THR A 53 -0.01 -3.19 12.70
N PHE A 54 0.28 -4.15 11.83
CA PHE A 54 0.99 -5.39 12.15
C PHE A 54 2.49 -5.18 12.00
N ILE A 55 3.26 -5.67 12.97
CA ILE A 55 4.72 -5.70 12.96
C ILE A 55 5.15 -7.09 13.45
N CYS A 56 6.19 -7.67 12.86
CA CYS A 56 6.77 -8.93 13.33
C CYS A 56 8.08 -8.67 14.08
N TRP A 57 8.22 -9.23 15.27
CA TRP A 57 9.43 -9.08 16.07
C TRP A 57 10.61 -9.85 15.47
N ASN A 58 11.74 -9.17 15.36
CA ASN A 58 13.04 -9.77 15.08
C ASN A 58 14.12 -9.03 15.91
N PRO A 59 14.92 -9.74 16.74
CA PRO A 59 15.91 -9.11 17.60
C PRO A 59 17.02 -8.35 16.85
N GLN A 60 17.30 -8.71 15.58
CA GLN A 60 18.26 -8.01 14.75
C GLN A 60 17.86 -6.54 14.55
N PHE A 61 16.57 -6.27 14.38
CA PHE A 61 16.01 -4.95 14.08
C PHE A 61 15.25 -4.37 15.29
N GLN A 62 15.71 -4.69 16.50
CA GLN A 62 15.06 -4.31 17.75
C GLN A 62 14.86 -2.79 17.85
N GLU A 63 15.90 -1.99 17.58
CA GLU A 63 15.84 -0.55 17.81
C GLU A 63 14.85 0.13 16.86
N ILE A 64 14.91 -0.16 15.57
CA ILE A 64 13.98 0.40 14.59
C ILE A 64 12.54 -0.06 14.80
N SER A 65 12.33 -1.35 15.14
CA SER A 65 11.01 -1.87 15.46
C SER A 65 10.42 -1.15 16.67
N LEU A 66 11.21 -0.98 17.73
CA LEU A 66 10.75 -0.29 18.93
C LEU A 66 10.50 1.22 18.69
N LYS A 67 11.31 1.90 17.87
CA LYS A 67 11.03 3.29 17.43
C LYS A 67 9.70 3.38 16.71
N LEU A 68 9.48 2.50 15.74
CA LEU A 68 8.27 2.48 14.92
C LEU A 68 7.02 2.20 15.77
N ILE A 69 7.07 1.18 16.63
CA ILE A 69 5.98 0.86 17.56
C ILE A 69 5.71 2.03 18.49
N GLN A 70 6.76 2.69 19.01
CA GLN A 70 6.62 3.84 19.90
C GLN A 70 5.92 5.01 19.22
N GLU A 71 6.23 5.31 17.95
CA GLU A 71 5.57 6.39 17.22
C GLU A 71 4.12 6.05 16.88
N ILE A 72 3.84 4.85 16.36
CA ILE A 72 2.48 4.44 16.00
C ILE A 72 1.58 4.36 17.23
N ALA A 73 2.05 3.74 18.32
CA ALA A 73 1.26 3.49 19.53
C ALA A 73 0.83 4.76 20.28
N LYS A 74 1.30 5.96 19.90
CA LYS A 74 0.81 7.23 20.45
C LYS A 74 -0.67 7.43 20.14
N ASP A 75 -1.05 7.17 18.89
CA ASP A 75 -2.37 7.53 18.36
C ASP A 75 -3.11 6.35 17.69
N ASP A 76 -2.39 5.28 17.34
CA ASP A 76 -2.92 4.11 16.61
C ASP A 76 -2.55 2.79 17.28
N ARG A 77 -3.25 1.71 16.91
CA ARG A 77 -3.01 0.37 17.49
C ARG A 77 -1.91 -0.37 16.73
N VAL A 78 -1.10 -1.13 17.46
CA VAL A 78 -0.09 -2.05 16.95
C VAL A 78 -0.41 -3.47 17.39
N THR A 79 -0.31 -4.42 16.48
CA THR A 79 -0.27 -5.85 16.79
C THR A 79 1.13 -6.34 16.52
N LEU A 80 1.88 -6.58 17.59
CA LEU A 80 3.24 -7.08 17.54
C LEU A 80 3.20 -8.60 17.54
N PHE A 81 3.44 -9.19 16.38
CA PHE A 81 3.65 -10.62 16.24
C PHE A 81 5.02 -11.01 16.78
N TYR A 82 5.09 -12.15 17.47
CA TYR A 82 6.35 -12.71 17.92
C TYR A 82 6.34 -14.22 17.80
N ASN A 83 7.49 -14.78 17.41
CA ASN A 83 7.65 -16.21 17.35
C ASN A 83 7.84 -16.78 18.76
N GLN A 84 6.84 -17.47 19.29
CA GLN A 84 6.87 -17.97 20.67
C GLN A 84 7.83 -19.14 20.89
N ARG A 85 8.40 -19.70 19.80
CA ARG A 85 9.50 -20.67 19.89
C ARG A 85 10.82 -20.02 20.27
N ASN A 86 11.01 -18.75 19.86
CA ASN A 86 12.27 -18.03 20.01
C ASN A 86 12.19 -16.95 21.11
N HIS A 87 11.00 -16.41 21.37
CA HIS A 87 10.80 -15.26 22.24
C HIS A 87 9.75 -15.51 23.31
N ARG A 88 9.97 -14.87 24.46
CA ARG A 88 9.00 -14.83 25.56
C ARG A 88 8.30 -13.47 25.58
N PRO A 89 6.96 -13.41 25.76
CA PRO A 89 6.24 -12.14 25.75
C PRO A 89 6.72 -11.18 26.85
N GLU A 90 7.14 -11.68 28.01
CA GLU A 90 7.59 -10.86 29.14
C GLU A 90 8.84 -10.03 28.78
N ASN A 91 9.74 -10.58 27.94
CA ASN A 91 10.91 -9.84 27.47
C ASN A 91 10.50 -8.68 26.55
N LEU A 92 9.52 -8.90 25.68
CA LEU A 92 8.99 -7.86 24.79
C LEU A 92 8.28 -6.77 25.60
N GLU A 93 7.47 -7.15 26.59
CA GLU A 93 6.83 -6.20 27.49
C GLU A 93 7.85 -5.35 28.25
N ALA A 94 8.96 -5.95 28.70
CA ALA A 94 10.04 -5.23 29.37
C ALA A 94 10.72 -4.21 28.43
N LEU A 95 10.97 -4.57 27.17
CA LEU A 95 11.52 -3.66 26.16
C LEU A 95 10.56 -2.50 25.85
N LEU A 96 9.28 -2.78 25.66
CA LEU A 96 8.23 -1.78 25.44
C LEU A 96 8.11 -0.82 26.64
N ALA A 97 8.18 -1.36 27.87
CA ALA A 97 8.15 -0.56 29.09
C ALA A 97 9.40 0.31 29.25
N ALA A 98 10.59 -0.23 29.00
CA ALA A 98 11.85 0.51 29.06
C ALA A 98 11.87 1.70 28.10
N ARG A 99 11.27 1.53 26.91
CA ARG A 99 11.12 2.60 25.92
C ARG A 99 9.94 3.54 26.19
N LYS A 100 9.10 3.27 27.19
CA LYS A 100 7.88 4.04 27.50
C LYS A 100 6.88 4.07 26.34
N VAL A 101 6.72 2.93 25.65
CA VAL A 101 5.66 2.77 24.65
C VAL A 101 4.30 2.80 25.35
N ASN A 102 3.28 3.40 24.71
CA ASN A 102 1.90 3.29 25.16
C ASN A 102 1.37 1.87 24.92
N ARG A 103 1.51 1.00 25.93
CA ARG A 103 1.17 -0.43 25.82
C ARG A 103 -0.34 -0.69 25.71
N GLU A 104 -1.22 0.25 26.02
CA GLU A 104 -2.67 0.08 25.82
C GLU A 104 -3.04 -0.02 24.33
N ASN A 105 -2.18 0.55 23.48
CA ASN A 105 -2.27 0.49 22.03
C ASN A 105 -1.44 -0.65 21.42
N VAL A 106 -0.81 -1.51 22.22
CA VAL A 106 0.01 -2.64 21.72
C VAL A 106 -0.60 -3.97 22.15
N SER A 107 -0.92 -4.83 21.18
CA SER A 107 -1.31 -6.22 21.40
C SER A 107 -0.16 -7.14 21.02
N LEU A 108 0.21 -8.10 21.89
CA LEU A 108 1.15 -9.17 21.54
C LEU A 108 0.42 -10.36 20.92
N ALA A 109 0.90 -10.87 19.79
CA ALA A 109 0.29 -11.98 19.07
C ALA A 109 1.31 -13.10 18.78
N PRO A 110 1.24 -14.24 19.49
CA PRO A 110 2.18 -15.33 19.23
C PRO A 110 1.84 -16.09 17.94
N PHE A 111 2.89 -16.55 17.27
CA PHE A 111 2.89 -17.61 16.24
C PHE A 111 4.02 -18.61 16.49
N GLU A 112 4.00 -19.75 15.80
CA GLU A 112 5.02 -20.79 15.92
C GLU A 112 5.57 -21.17 14.54
N LEU A 113 6.78 -20.69 14.25
CA LEU A 113 7.58 -21.05 13.07
C LEU A 113 9.05 -21.27 13.51
N GLU A 114 9.90 -21.79 12.66
CA GLU A 114 11.31 -22.08 12.93
C GLU A 114 12.13 -20.80 13.08
N LYS A 115 12.03 -19.88 12.12
CA LYS A 115 12.82 -18.66 12.06
C LYS A 115 12.00 -17.42 12.42
N ASP A 116 12.70 -16.34 12.72
CA ASP A 116 12.11 -15.00 12.76
C ASP A 116 12.26 -14.35 11.38
N ASN A 117 11.23 -13.66 10.91
CA ASN A 117 11.21 -12.93 9.65
C ASN A 117 10.45 -11.63 9.87
N ILE A 118 11.13 -10.51 9.62
CA ILE A 118 10.57 -9.18 9.87
C ILE A 118 9.69 -8.68 8.72
N TRP A 119 9.83 -9.25 7.51
CA TRP A 119 9.23 -8.79 6.26
C TRP A 119 7.74 -9.16 6.12
N ILE A 120 6.95 -8.83 7.15
CA ILE A 120 5.52 -9.18 7.24
C ILE A 120 4.70 -8.58 6.10
N ARG A 121 5.18 -7.52 5.45
CA ARG A 121 4.57 -7.02 4.22
C ARG A 121 4.42 -8.11 3.17
N ASP A 122 5.42 -8.96 3.04
CA ASP A 122 5.50 -9.85 1.90
C ASP A 122 4.72 -11.14 2.09
N TYR A 123 4.82 -11.77 3.27
CA TYR A 123 4.13 -13.02 3.59
C TYR A 123 2.82 -12.83 4.37
N GLY A 124 2.55 -11.61 4.84
CA GLY A 124 1.45 -11.32 5.76
C GLY A 124 0.06 -11.50 5.16
N PRO A 125 -0.98 -11.54 6.01
CA PRO A 125 -2.34 -11.82 5.59
C PRO A 125 -2.93 -10.66 4.78
N ILE A 126 -3.57 -10.98 3.65
CA ILE A 126 -4.34 -10.00 2.88
C ILE A 126 -5.80 -10.11 3.29
N LEU A 127 -6.24 -9.19 4.15
CA LEU A 127 -7.63 -9.13 4.60
C LEU A 127 -8.50 -8.40 3.58
N MET A 128 -9.70 -8.93 3.36
CA MET A 128 -10.70 -8.43 2.42
C MET A 128 -12.07 -8.30 3.08
N GLU A 129 -12.93 -7.50 2.46
CA GLU A 129 -14.37 -7.57 2.70
C GLU A 129 -15.03 -8.42 1.61
N ASP A 130 -15.86 -9.38 2.01
CA ASP A 130 -16.73 -10.11 1.08
C ASP A 130 -17.94 -9.25 0.66
N ARG A 131 -18.73 -9.74 -0.30
CA ARG A 131 -19.92 -9.01 -0.80
C ARG A 131 -21.00 -8.74 0.26
N LYS A 132 -20.92 -9.41 1.42
CA LYS A 132 -21.82 -9.20 2.57
C LYS A 132 -21.19 -8.26 3.61
N GLY A 133 -20.05 -7.64 3.29
CA GLY A 133 -19.25 -6.79 4.17
C GLY A 133 -18.62 -7.56 5.32
N GLN A 134 -18.32 -8.85 5.15
CA GLN A 134 -17.70 -9.67 6.19
C GLN A 134 -16.24 -9.94 5.86
N GLU A 135 -15.40 -10.03 6.90
CA GLU A 135 -13.98 -10.35 6.78
C GLU A 135 -13.74 -11.72 6.09
N GLU A 136 -12.90 -11.69 5.06
CA GLU A 136 -12.30 -12.84 4.37
C GLU A 136 -10.80 -12.58 4.21
N LEU A 137 -10.02 -13.60 3.85
CA LEU A 137 -8.57 -13.49 3.66
C LEU A 137 -8.13 -14.22 2.39
N VAL A 138 -7.11 -13.69 1.71
CA VAL A 138 -6.41 -14.43 0.64
C VAL A 138 -5.00 -14.78 1.07
N VAL A 139 -4.62 -16.04 0.84
CA VAL A 139 -3.29 -16.57 1.07
C VAL A 139 -2.60 -16.78 -0.27
N PHE A 140 -1.46 -16.13 -0.44
CA PHE A 140 -0.54 -16.34 -1.56
C PHE A 140 0.64 -17.19 -1.11
N GLN A 141 1.40 -17.71 -2.07
CA GLN A 141 2.67 -18.37 -1.80
C GLN A 141 3.77 -17.30 -1.63
N TYR A 142 4.62 -17.48 -0.63
CA TYR A 142 5.75 -16.61 -0.36
C TYR A 142 6.90 -16.94 -1.32
N PRO A 143 7.41 -15.97 -2.11
CA PRO A 143 8.39 -16.23 -3.18
C PRO A 143 9.80 -16.60 -2.69
N HIS A 144 10.11 -16.37 -1.42
CA HIS A 144 11.44 -16.58 -0.84
C HIS A 144 11.59 -18.00 -0.27
N GLU A 145 12.18 -18.88 -1.09
CA GLU A 145 12.33 -20.31 -0.81
C GLU A 145 13.20 -20.64 0.40
N GLU A 146 14.02 -19.71 0.89
CA GLU A 146 14.86 -19.90 2.08
C GLU A 146 14.06 -19.91 3.40
N ASN A 147 12.79 -19.47 3.35
CA ASN A 147 11.86 -19.39 4.47
C ASN A 147 10.46 -19.93 4.11
N PRO A 148 10.35 -21.17 3.59
CA PRO A 148 9.11 -21.67 2.97
C PRO A 148 8.00 -21.91 4.00
N GLU A 149 8.34 -22.01 5.28
CA GLU A 149 7.38 -22.14 6.38
C GLU A 149 6.48 -20.91 6.55
N TYR A 150 6.90 -19.74 6.08
CA TYR A 150 6.12 -18.51 6.18
C TYR A 150 4.84 -18.53 5.33
N ASN A 151 4.73 -19.49 4.39
CA ASN A 151 3.47 -19.85 3.75
C ASN A 151 2.37 -20.23 4.75
N LEU A 152 2.73 -20.73 5.94
CA LEU A 152 1.78 -21.13 6.98
C LEU A 152 1.32 -19.95 7.85
N PHE A 153 2.03 -18.82 7.86
CA PHE A 153 1.75 -17.70 8.76
C PHE A 153 0.31 -17.19 8.61
N SER A 154 -0.07 -16.87 7.37
CA SER A 154 -1.39 -16.33 7.05
C SER A 154 -2.52 -17.33 7.28
N GLU A 155 -2.28 -18.64 7.06
CA GLU A 155 -3.25 -19.69 7.35
C GLU A 155 -3.45 -19.92 8.86
N GLN A 156 -2.36 -19.92 9.62
CA GLN A 156 -2.41 -20.00 11.09
C GLN A 156 -3.15 -18.80 11.67
N PHE A 157 -2.85 -17.59 11.17
CA PHE A 157 -3.55 -16.37 11.54
C PHE A 157 -5.06 -16.47 11.23
N ALA A 158 -5.41 -16.83 9.99
CA ALA A 158 -6.81 -17.00 9.58
C ALA A 158 -7.54 -18.02 10.46
N THR A 159 -6.90 -19.16 10.75
CA THR A 159 -7.46 -20.22 11.59
C THR A 159 -7.70 -19.74 13.03
N LYS A 160 -6.71 -19.08 13.63
CA LYS A 160 -6.77 -18.54 15.00
C LYS A 160 -7.87 -17.47 15.13
N MET A 161 -7.96 -16.59 14.15
CA MET A 161 -8.98 -15.53 14.09
C MET A 161 -10.34 -16.03 13.60
N ARG A 162 -10.39 -17.28 13.10
CA ARG A 162 -11.56 -17.90 12.47
C ARG A 162 -12.04 -17.07 11.26
N ILE A 163 -11.13 -16.57 10.45
CA ILE A 163 -11.42 -15.86 9.21
C ILE A 163 -11.46 -16.91 8.08
N PRO A 164 -12.54 -17.00 7.28
CA PRO A 164 -12.53 -17.80 6.07
C PRO A 164 -11.42 -17.31 5.13
N PHE A 165 -10.72 -18.23 4.48
CA PHE A 165 -9.66 -17.83 3.55
C PHE A 165 -9.67 -18.62 2.26
N LEU A 166 -9.21 -17.95 1.20
CA LEU A 166 -8.99 -18.50 -0.13
C LEU A 166 -7.50 -18.66 -0.35
N ARG A 167 -7.10 -19.76 -1.00
CA ARG A 167 -5.72 -19.93 -1.48
C ARG A 167 -5.62 -19.46 -2.92
N SER A 168 -4.54 -18.76 -3.22
CA SER A 168 -4.07 -18.50 -4.57
C SER A 168 -2.99 -19.49 -4.96
N ARG A 169 -2.86 -19.75 -6.27
CA ARG A 169 -1.73 -20.50 -6.84
C ARG A 169 -0.50 -19.65 -7.11
N LEU A 170 -0.62 -18.31 -7.03
CA LEU A 170 0.48 -17.39 -7.30
C LEU A 170 1.45 -17.33 -6.14
N TYR A 171 2.73 -17.21 -6.48
CA TYR A 171 3.68 -16.53 -5.62
C TYR A 171 3.40 -15.03 -5.66
N SER A 172 3.38 -14.35 -4.51
CA SER A 172 3.16 -12.91 -4.45
C SER A 172 3.78 -12.33 -3.19
N ALA A 173 4.54 -11.24 -3.35
CA ALA A 173 5.02 -10.40 -2.26
C ALA A 173 4.13 -9.15 -2.14
N GLY A 174 3.79 -8.77 -0.92
CA GLY A 174 3.02 -7.55 -0.65
C GLY A 174 3.70 -6.26 -1.08
N GLY A 175 5.03 -6.17 -1.00
CA GLY A 175 5.75 -5.01 -1.54
C GLY A 175 5.74 -4.97 -3.07
N GLY A 176 5.57 -6.12 -3.73
CA GLY A 176 5.47 -6.26 -5.19
C GLY A 176 4.16 -5.76 -5.81
N ARG A 177 3.16 -5.40 -4.99
CA ARG A 177 1.84 -4.95 -5.44
C ARG A 177 1.34 -3.74 -4.69
N GLU A 178 0.56 -2.89 -5.37
CA GLU A 178 -0.07 -1.73 -4.74
C GLU A 178 -1.54 -1.62 -5.17
N ILE A 179 -2.45 -1.45 -4.22
CA ILE A 179 -3.91 -1.54 -4.46
C ILE A 179 -4.62 -0.26 -4.01
N ASN A 180 -5.51 0.26 -4.85
CA ASN A 180 -6.29 1.46 -4.55
C ASN A 180 -7.59 1.19 -3.75
N GLY A 181 -7.85 -0.07 -3.41
CA GLY A 181 -9.02 -0.49 -2.63
C GLY A 181 -10.36 -0.34 -3.36
N ARG A 182 -10.35 0.00 -4.65
CA ARG A 182 -11.56 0.18 -5.49
C ARG A 182 -11.57 -0.72 -6.71
N GLY A 183 -10.52 -1.51 -6.94
CA GLY A 183 -10.43 -2.51 -8.01
C GLY A 183 -9.25 -2.30 -8.95
N THR A 184 -8.37 -1.33 -8.67
CA THR A 184 -7.11 -1.14 -9.39
C THR A 184 -5.92 -1.67 -8.58
N ILE A 185 -5.08 -2.45 -9.25
CA ILE A 185 -3.77 -2.90 -8.75
C ILE A 185 -2.65 -2.45 -9.69
N ILE A 186 -1.53 -2.00 -9.12
CA ILE A 186 -0.29 -1.72 -9.85
C ILE A 186 0.69 -2.87 -9.58
N LEU A 187 1.25 -3.41 -10.66
CA LEU A 187 2.21 -4.52 -10.66
C LEU A 187 3.42 -4.19 -11.53
N ILE A 188 4.51 -4.94 -11.37
CA ILE A 188 5.70 -4.84 -12.21
C ILE A 188 5.86 -6.13 -13.01
N GLU A 189 5.84 -6.03 -14.34
CA GLU A 189 5.92 -7.18 -15.25
C GLU A 189 7.15 -8.05 -14.97
N GLY A 190 8.31 -7.42 -14.81
CA GLY A 190 9.56 -8.14 -14.52
C GLY A 190 9.52 -8.92 -13.21
N HIS A 191 9.02 -8.30 -12.13
CA HIS A 191 8.87 -8.94 -10.82
C HIS A 191 7.92 -10.13 -10.88
N GLU A 192 6.71 -9.92 -11.38
CA GLU A 192 5.68 -10.96 -11.46
C GLU A 192 6.14 -12.14 -12.33
N LYS A 193 6.87 -11.89 -13.41
CA LYS A 193 7.48 -12.93 -14.23
C LYS A 193 8.66 -13.63 -13.57
N TYR A 194 9.42 -12.96 -12.72
CA TYR A 194 10.52 -13.56 -11.98
C TYR A 194 9.99 -14.55 -10.92
N ILE A 195 9.01 -14.14 -10.11
CA ILE A 195 8.46 -14.99 -9.04
C ILE A 195 7.44 -16.02 -9.54
N ASN A 196 6.84 -15.81 -10.72
CA ASN A 196 5.94 -16.76 -11.38
C ASN A 196 6.42 -17.12 -12.80
N PRO A 197 7.59 -17.78 -12.97
CA PRO A 197 8.24 -17.95 -14.28
C PRO A 197 7.40 -18.73 -15.29
N GLY A 198 6.59 -19.69 -14.80
CA GLY A 198 5.73 -20.55 -15.62
C GLY A 198 4.40 -19.94 -16.06
N LEU A 199 4.04 -18.73 -15.62
CA LEU A 199 2.73 -18.13 -15.88
C LEU A 199 2.81 -16.96 -16.85
N SER A 200 1.81 -16.79 -17.72
CA SER A 200 1.68 -15.59 -18.55
C SER A 200 1.18 -14.39 -17.72
N LEU A 201 1.38 -13.16 -18.22
CA LEU A 201 0.85 -11.97 -17.56
C LEU A 201 -0.69 -12.02 -17.46
N GLU A 202 -1.36 -12.56 -18.48
CA GLU A 202 -2.82 -12.75 -18.50
C GLU A 202 -3.29 -13.76 -17.44
N GLU A 203 -2.53 -14.83 -17.20
CA GLU A 203 -2.83 -15.80 -16.15
C GLU A 203 -2.64 -15.21 -14.75
N ILE A 204 -1.62 -14.37 -14.56
CA ILE A 204 -1.36 -13.65 -13.31
C ILE A 204 -2.49 -12.64 -13.05
N GLU A 205 -2.83 -11.83 -14.06
CA GLU A 205 -3.93 -10.87 -14.01
C GLU A 205 -5.28 -11.55 -13.72
N ALA A 206 -5.57 -12.69 -14.36
CA ALA A 206 -6.79 -13.45 -14.12
C ALA A 206 -6.91 -13.93 -12.67
N GLU A 207 -5.79 -14.34 -12.05
CA GLU A 207 -5.79 -14.75 -10.65
C GLU A 207 -6.05 -13.55 -9.71
N TYR A 208 -5.37 -12.42 -9.91
CA TYR A 208 -5.61 -11.22 -9.09
C TYR A 208 -7.04 -10.71 -9.22
N LYS A 209 -7.62 -10.75 -10.43
CA LYS A 209 -9.06 -10.48 -10.66
C LYS A 209 -9.95 -11.44 -9.89
N GLN A 210 -9.63 -12.73 -9.89
CA GLN A 210 -10.45 -13.75 -9.24
C GLN A 210 -10.35 -13.71 -7.71
N LYS A 211 -9.14 -13.52 -7.18
CA LYS A 211 -8.85 -13.66 -5.73
C LYS A 211 -8.97 -12.35 -4.98
N LEU A 212 -8.48 -11.25 -5.58
CA LEU A 212 -8.46 -9.93 -4.95
C LEU A 212 -9.50 -8.97 -5.54
N HIS A 213 -10.28 -9.39 -6.54
CA HIS A 213 -11.26 -8.54 -7.23
C HIS A 213 -10.68 -7.27 -7.83
N GLN A 214 -9.40 -7.31 -8.25
CA GLN A 214 -8.72 -6.20 -8.90
C GLN A 214 -9.04 -6.24 -10.41
N THR A 215 -10.14 -5.61 -10.80
CA THR A 215 -10.66 -5.63 -12.18
C THR A 215 -9.79 -4.88 -13.19
N ASN A 216 -8.96 -3.96 -12.70
CA ASN A 216 -8.06 -3.13 -13.49
C ASN A 216 -6.61 -3.35 -13.04
N VAL A 217 -5.73 -3.74 -13.96
CA VAL A 217 -4.30 -3.98 -13.69
C VAL A 217 -3.47 -2.98 -14.47
N ILE A 218 -2.58 -2.28 -13.76
CA ILE A 218 -1.59 -1.37 -14.36
C ILE A 218 -0.23 -2.05 -14.30
N TRP A 219 0.31 -2.35 -15.48
CA TRP A 219 1.60 -3.03 -15.63
C TRP A 219 2.73 -2.02 -15.83
N LEU A 220 3.55 -1.83 -14.78
CA LEU A 220 4.84 -1.18 -14.89
C LEU A 220 5.88 -2.18 -15.44
N LYS A 221 6.96 -1.67 -16.02
CA LYS A 221 7.97 -2.54 -16.66
C LYS A 221 9.06 -3.00 -15.70
N LYS A 222 9.68 -2.06 -15.00
CA LYS A 222 10.79 -2.28 -14.06
C LYS A 222 10.66 -1.41 -12.82
N GLY A 223 11.23 -1.86 -11.70
CA GLY A 223 11.40 -1.05 -10.49
C GLY A 223 12.71 -0.29 -10.46
N LEU A 224 13.06 0.24 -9.29
CA LEU A 224 14.31 0.95 -9.06
C LEU A 224 15.53 0.04 -9.32
N PRO A 225 16.62 0.57 -9.91
CA PRO A 225 17.83 -0.21 -10.12
C PRO A 225 18.53 -0.65 -8.84
N GLN A 226 18.35 0.07 -7.73
CA GLN A 226 18.87 -0.36 -6.43
C GLN A 226 18.26 -1.69 -5.95
N ASP A 227 17.05 -1.99 -6.45
CA ASP A 227 16.29 -3.19 -6.10
C ASP A 227 16.46 -4.32 -7.15
N ASP A 228 17.40 -4.15 -8.09
CA ASP A 228 17.88 -5.24 -8.95
C ASP A 228 18.49 -6.35 -8.07
N LEU A 229 18.34 -7.60 -8.50
CA LEU A 229 19.00 -8.71 -7.82
C LEU A 229 20.51 -8.62 -8.01
N PHE A 230 21.22 -8.83 -6.91
CA PHE A 230 22.68 -8.79 -6.91
C PHE A 230 23.31 -9.81 -7.87
N ASP A 231 22.73 -11.00 -7.98
CA ASP A 231 23.24 -12.10 -8.82
C ASP A 231 22.97 -11.92 -10.32
N HIS A 232 22.14 -10.94 -10.71
CA HIS A 232 21.87 -10.60 -12.11
C HIS A 232 22.97 -9.73 -12.75
N GLY A 233 24.02 -9.39 -11.99
CA GLY A 233 25.14 -8.60 -12.47
C GLY A 233 25.02 -7.11 -12.12
N PRO A 234 26.01 -6.30 -12.51
CA PRO A 234 26.01 -4.88 -12.22
C PRO A 234 24.90 -4.18 -13.02
N VAL A 235 24.30 -3.16 -12.40
CA VAL A 235 23.36 -2.23 -13.04
C VAL A 235 24.11 -1.39 -14.08
N ILE A 236 25.26 -0.85 -13.67
CA ILE A 236 26.17 -0.06 -14.49
C ILE A 236 27.60 -0.22 -13.95
N ASP A 237 28.57 -0.38 -14.84
CA ASP A 237 29.98 -0.61 -14.50
C ASP A 237 30.19 -1.71 -13.45
N ASN A 238 30.65 -1.37 -12.25
CA ASN A 238 30.82 -2.29 -11.12
C ASN A 238 29.86 -1.99 -9.95
N ILE A 239 28.73 -1.31 -10.24
CA ILE A 239 27.70 -0.96 -9.26
C ILE A 239 26.56 -1.98 -9.33
N TYR A 240 26.27 -2.63 -8.22
CA TYR A 240 25.25 -3.67 -8.08
C TYR A 240 24.04 -3.16 -7.27
N GLY A 241 22.84 -3.57 -7.68
CA GLY A 241 21.67 -3.51 -6.81
C GLY A 241 21.76 -4.57 -5.71
N ASN A 242 21.05 -4.38 -4.61
CA ASN A 242 21.01 -5.32 -3.50
C ASN A 242 19.58 -5.42 -2.93
N GLY A 243 18.65 -5.84 -3.79
CA GLY A 243 17.24 -5.94 -3.44
C GLY A 243 16.61 -7.27 -3.80
N VAL A 244 15.29 -7.26 -3.96
CA VAL A 244 14.43 -8.46 -4.07
C VAL A 244 13.73 -8.58 -5.42
N HIS A 245 14.33 -7.98 -6.46
CA HIS A 245 13.79 -7.96 -7.82
C HIS A 245 12.53 -7.10 -7.97
N TRP A 246 12.63 -5.82 -7.61
CA TRP A 246 11.63 -4.79 -7.91
C TRP A 246 10.30 -4.94 -7.18
N HIS A 247 10.21 -4.34 -6.01
CA HIS A 247 8.95 -4.04 -5.35
C HIS A 247 8.41 -2.67 -5.77
N VAL A 248 7.10 -2.58 -5.95
CA VAL A 248 6.42 -1.34 -6.35
C VAL A 248 6.39 -0.35 -5.18
N ASP A 249 6.34 -0.85 -3.96
CA ASP A 249 6.30 -0.02 -2.76
C ASP A 249 7.56 0.83 -2.53
N GLU A 250 8.65 0.49 -3.21
CA GLU A 250 9.88 1.27 -3.23
C GLU A 250 9.81 2.54 -4.09
N PHE A 251 8.79 2.76 -4.93
CA PHE A 251 8.79 3.95 -5.78
C PHE A 251 7.44 4.43 -6.30
N CYS A 252 6.38 3.63 -6.16
CA CYS A 252 5.03 3.99 -6.60
C CYS A 252 3.96 3.53 -5.59
N ARG A 253 3.18 4.45 -5.03
CA ARG A 253 2.19 4.17 -3.97
C ARG A 253 0.90 4.95 -4.18
N PHE A 254 -0.26 4.40 -3.80
CA PHE A 254 -1.49 5.18 -3.73
C PHE A 254 -1.52 6.05 -2.46
N ALA A 255 -1.76 7.35 -2.60
CA ALA A 255 -2.08 8.23 -1.48
C ALA A 255 -3.58 8.17 -1.12
N ASP A 256 -4.42 7.98 -2.14
CA ASP A 256 -5.85 7.72 -2.05
C ASP A 256 -6.28 6.90 -3.29
N ALA A 257 -7.59 6.67 -3.47
CA ALA A 257 -8.10 5.83 -4.55
C ALA A 257 -7.80 6.34 -5.98
N GLN A 258 -7.53 7.64 -6.15
CA GLN A 258 -7.28 8.32 -7.44
C GLN A 258 -5.91 9.01 -7.53
N THR A 259 -5.17 9.11 -6.42
CA THR A 259 -3.88 9.80 -6.37
C THR A 259 -2.73 8.82 -6.18
N ILE A 260 -1.77 8.84 -7.10
CA ILE A 260 -0.54 8.04 -7.08
C ILE A 260 0.64 8.95 -6.71
N LEU A 261 1.44 8.53 -5.74
CA LEU A 261 2.76 9.07 -5.45
C LEU A 261 3.80 8.30 -6.30
N LEU A 262 4.70 9.03 -6.95
CA LEU A 262 5.76 8.43 -7.76
C LEU A 262 7.10 9.14 -7.50
N ALA A 263 8.12 8.39 -7.12
CA ALA A 263 9.46 8.95 -6.86
C ALA A 263 10.07 9.62 -8.09
N GLN A 264 10.78 10.73 -7.91
CA GLN A 264 11.38 11.56 -8.95
C GLN A 264 12.82 11.92 -8.59
N VAL A 265 13.75 11.64 -9.50
CA VAL A 265 15.11 12.17 -9.41
C VAL A 265 15.07 13.69 -9.63
N ASP A 266 15.64 14.45 -8.70
CA ASP A 266 15.81 15.89 -8.89
C ASP A 266 16.76 16.10 -10.08
N PRO A 267 16.46 16.95 -11.07
CA PRO A 267 17.38 17.26 -12.15
C PRO A 267 18.79 17.64 -11.70
N ALA A 268 18.95 18.25 -10.52
CA ALA A 268 20.26 18.57 -9.95
C ALA A 268 21.08 17.30 -9.60
N ASP A 269 20.42 16.19 -9.26
CA ASP A 269 21.06 14.93 -8.89
C ASP A 269 21.64 14.17 -10.09
N LEU A 270 21.13 14.42 -11.30
CA LEU A 270 21.54 13.69 -12.52
C LEU A 270 23.04 13.83 -12.82
N SER A 271 23.66 14.90 -12.31
CA SER A 271 25.08 15.17 -12.46
C SER A 271 25.96 14.58 -11.35
N LEU A 272 25.36 14.02 -10.28
CA LEU A 272 26.10 13.48 -9.14
C LEU A 272 26.78 12.16 -9.48
N ASP A 273 26.06 11.26 -10.18
CA ASP A 273 26.56 9.95 -10.59
C ASP A 273 25.72 9.40 -11.76
N PRO A 274 26.32 8.70 -12.76
CA PRO A 274 25.58 8.08 -13.87
C PRO A 274 24.45 7.13 -13.42
N PHE A 275 24.54 6.54 -12.23
CA PHE A 275 23.48 5.71 -11.67
C PHE A 275 22.15 6.49 -11.50
N TYR A 276 22.20 7.80 -11.18
CA TYR A 276 20.98 8.63 -11.09
C TYR A 276 20.25 8.72 -12.44
N GLN A 277 20.97 8.68 -13.56
CA GLN A 277 20.35 8.65 -14.89
C GLN A 277 19.57 7.35 -15.12
N VAL A 278 20.10 6.21 -14.68
CA VAL A 278 19.39 4.91 -14.76
C VAL A 278 18.11 4.93 -13.93
N VAL A 279 18.18 5.47 -12.70
CA VAL A 279 17.01 5.65 -11.83
C VAL A 279 15.97 6.55 -12.51
N HIS A 280 16.40 7.70 -13.03
CA HIS A 280 15.55 8.67 -13.71
C HIS A 280 14.80 8.04 -14.89
N GLU A 281 15.49 7.31 -15.75
CA GLU A 281 14.90 6.68 -16.95
C GLU A 281 13.80 5.67 -16.59
N ARG A 282 14.02 4.83 -15.58
CA ARG A 282 13.02 3.86 -15.11
C ARG A 282 11.79 4.55 -14.49
N LEU A 283 12.01 5.63 -13.75
CA LEU A 283 10.92 6.41 -13.14
C LEU A 283 10.11 7.19 -14.19
N GLU A 284 10.75 7.74 -15.22
CA GLU A 284 10.05 8.42 -16.33
C GLU A 284 9.29 7.44 -17.24
N GLU A 285 9.76 6.20 -17.37
CA GLU A 285 8.96 5.13 -18.00
C GLU A 285 7.70 4.82 -17.20
N SER A 286 7.85 4.62 -15.89
CA SER A 286 6.72 4.41 -14.99
C SER A 286 5.73 5.58 -15.03
N TYR A 287 6.22 6.82 -15.03
CA TYR A 287 5.38 8.01 -15.14
C TYR A 287 4.58 8.05 -16.45
N ARG A 288 5.20 7.73 -17.60
CA ARG A 288 4.51 7.66 -18.90
C ARG A 288 3.38 6.62 -18.91
N ILE A 289 3.59 5.48 -18.25
CA ILE A 289 2.56 4.42 -18.13
C ILE A 289 1.42 4.94 -17.25
N LEU A 290 1.73 5.38 -16.03
CA LEU A 290 0.75 5.83 -15.04
C LEU A 290 -0.09 7.01 -15.56
N LYS A 291 0.53 7.97 -16.26
CA LYS A 291 -0.16 9.15 -16.81
C LYS A 291 -1.22 8.77 -17.86
N ASN A 292 -1.00 7.67 -18.58
CA ASN A 292 -1.92 7.17 -19.59
C ASN A 292 -2.88 6.10 -19.05
N ALA A 293 -2.62 5.58 -17.86
CA ALA A 293 -3.49 4.61 -17.20
C ALA A 293 -4.84 5.23 -16.82
N ARG A 294 -5.82 4.35 -16.62
CA ARG A 294 -7.14 4.69 -16.08
C ARG A 294 -7.44 3.77 -14.91
N ASP A 295 -8.27 4.25 -14.00
CA ASP A 295 -8.78 3.42 -12.91
C ASP A 295 -9.84 2.43 -13.42
N GLN A 296 -10.41 1.67 -12.48
CA GLN A 296 -11.46 0.69 -12.75
C GLN A 296 -12.73 1.28 -13.38
N ASP A 297 -12.94 2.59 -13.27
CA ASP A 297 -14.12 3.32 -13.76
C ASP A 297 -13.80 4.15 -15.03
N GLY A 298 -12.56 4.09 -15.51
CA GLY A 298 -12.11 4.81 -16.71
C GLY A 298 -11.63 6.24 -16.46
N ASN A 299 -11.42 6.66 -15.20
CA ASN A 299 -10.92 7.99 -14.86
C ASN A 299 -9.37 8.03 -14.84
N PRO A 300 -8.75 9.17 -15.19
CA PRO A 300 -7.30 9.34 -15.07
C PRO A 300 -6.87 9.51 -13.61
N PHE A 301 -5.66 9.04 -13.28
CA PHE A 301 -5.04 9.27 -11.97
C PHE A 301 -4.41 10.66 -11.86
N THR A 302 -4.46 11.23 -10.66
CA THR A 302 -3.56 12.33 -10.27
C THR A 302 -2.22 11.73 -9.89
N ILE A 303 -1.12 12.22 -10.49
CA ILE A 303 0.23 11.75 -10.16
C ILE A 303 0.98 12.88 -9.46
N ILE A 304 1.35 12.64 -8.20
CA ILE A 304 2.18 13.53 -7.42
C ILE A 304 3.60 12.97 -7.44
N ARG A 305 4.52 13.75 -8.02
CA ARG A 305 5.95 13.43 -8.01
C ARG A 305 6.53 13.82 -6.65
N VAL A 306 7.24 12.91 -6.01
CA VAL A 306 7.95 13.18 -4.74
C VAL A 306 9.45 12.95 -4.92
N PRO A 307 10.32 13.59 -4.12
CA PRO A 307 11.76 13.39 -4.24
C PRO A 307 12.15 11.92 -4.15
N GLN A 308 13.12 11.50 -4.95
CA GLN A 308 13.85 10.24 -4.76
C GLN A 308 14.80 10.40 -3.57
N ALA A 309 14.92 9.34 -2.75
CA ALA A 309 15.85 9.32 -1.63
C ALA A 309 17.32 9.41 -2.09
N PRO A 310 18.22 9.93 -1.25
CA PRO A 310 19.66 9.91 -1.52
C PRO A 310 20.14 8.48 -1.80
N ILE A 311 20.89 8.29 -2.87
CA ILE A 311 21.45 6.97 -3.20
C ILE A 311 22.71 6.75 -2.36
N ILE A 312 22.74 5.63 -1.65
CA ILE A 312 23.89 5.19 -0.86
C ILE A 312 24.72 4.25 -1.72
N PHE A 313 26.03 4.49 -1.78
CA PHE A 313 27.00 3.58 -2.39
C PHE A 313 27.94 3.08 -1.31
N ASP A 314 28.07 1.76 -1.20
CA ASP A 314 29.00 1.14 -0.27
C ASP A 314 29.92 0.17 -1.02
N GLN A 315 31.10 -0.07 -0.46
CA GLN A 315 32.15 -0.87 -1.07
C GLN A 315 32.04 -2.33 -0.65
N GLY A 316 32.16 -3.23 -1.62
CA GLY A 316 32.11 -4.67 -1.40
C GLY A 316 33.14 -5.41 -2.24
N HIS A 317 33.17 -6.73 -2.08
CA HIS A 317 33.92 -7.62 -2.95
C HIS A 317 33.00 -8.72 -3.46
N TYR A 318 33.02 -8.96 -4.77
CA TYR A 318 32.31 -10.06 -5.40
C TYR A 318 33.24 -10.80 -6.36
N ASN A 319 33.32 -12.13 -6.22
CA ASN A 319 34.26 -12.96 -6.97
C ASN A 319 35.71 -12.45 -6.94
N GLY A 320 36.14 -11.91 -5.79
CA GLY A 320 37.48 -11.37 -5.58
C GLY A 320 37.75 -10.01 -6.25
N GLN A 321 36.73 -9.36 -6.83
CA GLN A 321 36.83 -8.04 -7.44
C GLN A 321 36.15 -6.98 -6.56
N PRO A 322 36.71 -5.74 -6.49
CA PRO A 322 36.06 -4.65 -5.81
C PRO A 322 34.81 -4.20 -6.57
N ILE A 323 33.70 -4.07 -5.86
CA ILE A 323 32.43 -3.60 -6.38
C ILE A 323 31.91 -2.45 -5.53
N TYR A 324 30.97 -1.69 -6.09
CA TYR A 324 30.05 -0.89 -5.30
C TYR A 324 28.70 -1.61 -5.28
N TYR A 325 27.98 -1.50 -4.18
CA TYR A 325 26.59 -1.93 -4.10
C TYR A 325 25.74 -0.82 -3.49
N THR A 326 24.47 -0.80 -3.87
CA THR A 326 23.53 0.24 -3.41
C THR A 326 22.27 -0.39 -2.84
N PRO A 327 22.02 -0.27 -1.53
CA PRO A 327 20.74 -0.68 -0.96
C PRO A 327 19.60 0.21 -1.49
N VAL A 328 18.39 -0.34 -1.59
CA VAL A 328 17.24 0.44 -2.04
C VAL A 328 16.82 1.42 -0.95
N THR A 329 17.06 2.71 -1.19
CA THR A 329 16.56 3.82 -0.37
C THR A 329 15.37 4.45 -1.07
N SER A 330 14.27 4.64 -0.35
CA SER A 330 13.07 5.29 -0.88
C SER A 330 12.27 6.02 0.19
N TYR A 331 11.77 7.21 -0.12
CA TYR A 331 10.73 7.87 0.69
C TYR A 331 9.35 7.24 0.50
N LEU A 332 9.14 6.44 -0.56
CA LEU A 332 7.86 5.76 -0.78
C LEU A 332 7.70 4.47 0.02
N ASN A 333 8.76 3.98 0.65
CA ASN A 333 8.69 2.89 1.61
C ASN A 333 8.20 3.37 3.00
N PHE A 334 7.18 4.24 3.01
CA PHE A 334 6.57 4.83 4.21
C PHE A 334 5.47 3.93 4.79
N VAL A 335 5.17 4.13 6.07
CA VAL A 335 4.05 3.48 6.76
C VAL A 335 2.89 4.45 6.88
N LEU A 336 1.71 4.02 6.44
CA LEU A 336 0.46 4.75 6.61
C LEU A 336 -0.38 4.11 7.72
N THR A 337 -0.89 4.93 8.63
CA THR A 337 -1.84 4.52 9.69
C THR A 337 -3.06 5.45 9.66
N ASN A 338 -3.98 5.37 10.63
CA ASN A 338 -5.12 6.29 10.63
C ASN A 338 -4.68 7.75 10.87
N ASN A 339 -3.72 7.98 11.76
CA ASN A 339 -3.34 9.32 12.22
C ASN A 339 -1.90 9.72 11.84
N LEU A 340 -1.08 8.78 11.39
CA LEU A 340 0.36 8.96 11.17
C LEU A 340 0.78 8.53 9.77
N VAL A 341 1.72 9.28 9.20
CA VAL A 341 2.63 8.86 8.13
C VAL A 341 4.03 8.76 8.75
N VAL A 342 4.62 7.57 8.74
CA VAL A 342 6.01 7.37 9.15
C VAL A 342 6.87 7.29 7.89
N LEU A 343 7.60 8.37 7.63
CA LEU A 343 8.47 8.51 6.48
C LEU A 343 9.89 8.01 6.82
N PRO A 344 10.55 7.21 5.98
CA PRO A 344 11.96 6.91 6.18
C PRO A 344 12.80 8.19 5.99
N ALA A 345 13.88 8.31 6.75
CA ALA A 345 14.86 9.38 6.62
C ALA A 345 16.26 8.79 6.55
N TYR A 346 17.19 9.54 5.95
CA TYR A 346 18.52 9.04 5.62
C TYR A 346 19.64 9.90 6.18
N HIS A 347 19.36 11.12 6.63
CA HIS A 347 20.37 11.97 7.25
C HIS A 347 20.70 11.51 8.68
N THR A 348 21.99 11.24 8.90
CA THR A 348 22.60 11.01 10.20
C THR A 348 23.65 12.07 10.52
N ALA A 349 24.13 12.09 11.77
CA ALA A 349 25.12 13.08 12.19
C ALA A 349 26.45 12.86 11.45
N GLY A 350 26.87 13.86 10.67
CA GLY A 350 28.09 13.79 9.85
C GLY A 350 27.82 13.69 8.36
N ASP A 351 26.58 13.43 7.96
CA ASP A 351 26.18 13.41 6.56
C ASP A 351 26.18 14.80 5.92
N PRO A 352 26.40 14.89 4.60
CA PRO A 352 26.28 16.14 3.87
C PRO A 352 24.88 16.77 4.03
N ASP A 353 24.86 18.11 4.11
CA ASP A 353 23.62 18.89 4.28
C ASP A 353 22.55 18.61 3.21
N PHE A 354 22.93 18.20 2.00
CA PHE A 354 21.97 17.90 0.93
C PHE A 354 21.09 16.69 1.29
N ILE A 355 21.58 15.73 2.07
CA ILE A 355 20.81 14.57 2.54
C ILE A 355 19.69 15.06 3.47
N ARG A 356 20.01 15.94 4.43
CA ARG A 356 19.02 16.57 5.30
C ARG A 356 17.98 17.36 4.52
N GLN A 357 18.43 18.14 3.53
CA GLN A 357 17.53 18.94 2.69
C GLN A 357 16.55 18.05 1.92
N LYS A 358 17.00 16.89 1.42
CA LYS A 358 16.13 15.91 0.77
C LYS A 358 15.10 15.32 1.74
N ASP A 359 15.51 14.94 2.95
CA ASP A 359 14.58 14.45 3.99
C ASP A 359 13.50 15.50 4.30
N GLU A 360 13.90 16.78 4.42
CA GLU A 360 13.00 17.90 4.67
C GLU A 360 12.04 18.17 3.50
N GLN A 361 12.54 18.11 2.26
CA GLN A 361 11.72 18.24 1.05
C GLN A 361 10.68 17.12 0.95
N ALA A 362 11.10 15.88 1.17
CA ALA A 362 10.20 14.72 1.16
C ALA A 362 9.14 14.87 2.26
N LYS A 363 9.55 15.18 3.49
CA LYS A 363 8.62 15.43 4.60
C LYS A 363 7.59 16.51 4.26
N LYS A 364 8.01 17.62 3.65
CA LYS A 364 7.11 18.71 3.23
C LYS A 364 6.12 18.25 2.16
N ALA A 365 6.58 17.51 1.15
CA ALA A 365 5.70 16.94 0.12
C ALA A 365 4.64 16.03 0.75
N PHE A 366 5.04 15.13 1.65
CA PHE A 366 4.13 14.23 2.34
C PHE A 366 3.13 14.97 3.26
N GLN A 367 3.52 16.07 3.90
CA GLN A 367 2.61 16.91 4.68
C GLN A 367 1.53 17.59 3.81
N GLN A 368 1.86 17.89 2.54
CA GLN A 368 0.89 18.46 1.59
C GLN A 368 -0.08 17.40 1.07
N VAL A 369 0.37 16.17 0.89
CA VAL A 369 -0.46 15.03 0.47
C VAL A 369 -1.38 14.58 1.60
N PHE A 370 -0.82 14.30 2.78
CA PHE A 370 -1.53 13.69 3.90
C PHE A 370 -1.91 14.74 4.96
N THR A 371 -2.79 15.66 4.59
CA THR A 371 -3.15 16.82 5.42
C THR A 371 -3.85 16.48 6.75
N THR A 372 -4.45 15.29 6.86
CA THR A 372 -5.14 14.81 8.07
C THR A 372 -4.26 13.94 8.97
N ARG A 373 -3.02 13.65 8.55
CA ARG A 373 -2.11 12.77 9.29
C ARG A 373 -0.85 13.53 9.68
N LYS A 374 -0.33 13.22 10.87
CA LYS A 374 0.97 13.73 11.29
C LYS A 374 2.05 13.03 10.48
N VAL A 375 3.03 13.78 9.97
CA VAL A 375 4.20 13.20 9.29
C VAL A 375 5.38 13.20 10.26
N VAL A 376 5.87 12.02 10.59
CA VAL A 376 7.09 11.79 11.38
C VAL A 376 8.14 11.07 10.53
N THR A 377 9.40 11.15 10.95
CA THR A 377 10.52 10.52 10.23
C THR A 377 11.23 9.51 11.12
N ILE A 378 11.65 8.38 10.55
CA ILE A 378 12.49 7.37 11.21
C ILE A 378 13.66 7.04 10.29
N GLU A 379 14.87 7.08 10.85
CA GLU A 379 16.09 6.65 10.16
C GLU A 379 15.96 5.16 9.81
N ALA A 380 16.07 4.80 8.53
CA ALA A 380 15.69 3.48 8.01
C ALA A 380 16.83 2.68 7.37
N THR A 381 18.04 3.24 7.30
CA THR A 381 19.18 2.72 6.53
C THR A 381 19.55 1.29 6.91
N GLU A 382 19.42 0.91 8.20
CA GLU A 382 19.64 -0.46 8.66
C GLU A 382 18.75 -1.50 7.94
N LEU A 383 17.48 -1.15 7.67
CA LEU A 383 16.58 -2.00 6.90
C LEU A 383 16.98 -2.04 5.44
N ASN A 384 17.40 -0.89 4.87
CA ASN A 384 17.76 -0.80 3.46
C ASN A 384 18.97 -1.68 3.14
N TYR A 385 19.98 -1.71 4.02
CA TYR A 385 21.10 -2.65 3.92
C TYR A 385 20.69 -4.13 4.00
N SER A 386 19.51 -4.41 4.57
CA SER A 386 18.93 -5.75 4.68
C SER A 386 17.90 -6.05 3.59
N GLY A 387 17.73 -5.16 2.60
CA GLY A 387 16.91 -5.40 1.41
C GLY A 387 15.48 -4.84 1.45
N GLY A 388 15.14 -3.93 2.36
CA GLY A 388 13.79 -3.31 2.39
C GLY A 388 13.71 -2.05 3.25
N GLY A 389 12.51 -1.56 3.54
CA GLY A 389 12.31 -0.37 4.39
C GLY A 389 11.19 -0.52 5.42
N LEU A 390 10.67 0.63 5.89
CA LEU A 390 9.64 0.66 6.94
C LEU A 390 8.32 0.01 6.50
N HIS A 391 7.93 0.17 5.24
CA HIS A 391 6.73 -0.45 4.70
C HIS A 391 6.86 -1.98 4.65
N CYS A 392 8.05 -2.49 4.28
CA CYS A 392 8.34 -3.93 4.19
C CYS A 392 8.18 -4.66 5.54
N ILE A 393 8.38 -3.95 6.66
CA ILE A 393 8.26 -4.51 8.01
C ILE A 393 6.89 -4.28 8.67
N THR A 394 5.94 -3.74 7.91
CA THR A 394 4.57 -3.47 8.39
C THR A 394 3.52 -4.07 7.48
N MET A 395 2.33 -4.34 8.03
CA MET A 395 1.14 -4.70 7.27
C MET A 395 -0.07 -4.03 7.92
N HIS A 396 -0.98 -3.42 7.16
CA HIS A 396 -2.20 -2.87 7.75
C HIS A 396 -3.22 -3.98 8.02
N GLN A 397 -3.85 -3.92 9.19
CA GLN A 397 -5.10 -4.64 9.44
C GLN A 397 -6.26 -3.68 9.18
N PRO A 398 -7.03 -3.87 8.11
CA PRO A 398 -8.15 -3.00 7.83
C PRO A 398 -9.28 -3.17 8.85
N LYS A 399 -10.06 -2.12 9.06
CA LYS A 399 -11.21 -2.13 9.96
C LYS A 399 -12.45 -2.64 9.24
N VAL A 400 -12.71 -3.94 9.39
CA VAL A 400 -13.82 -4.65 8.74
C VAL A 400 -14.88 -5.14 9.72
N LYS A 401 -16.13 -5.34 9.27
CA LYS A 401 -17.18 -5.93 10.14
C LYS A 401 -16.91 -7.42 10.37
N LYS A 402 -16.69 -7.80 11.63
CA LYS A 402 -16.49 -9.20 12.04
C LYS A 402 -17.80 -10.01 11.92
N ARG A 403 -17.71 -11.27 11.47
CA ARG A 403 -18.88 -12.19 11.44
C ARG A 403 -19.44 -12.41 12.85
N SER A 404 -20.75 -12.16 13.03
CA SER A 404 -21.42 -12.40 14.32
C SER A 404 -21.33 -13.87 14.76
N LYS A 405 -21.08 -14.12 16.06
CA LYS A 405 -20.97 -15.48 16.62
C LYS A 405 -22.28 -16.29 16.49
N LEU A 406 -23.45 -15.64 16.48
CA LEU A 406 -24.76 -16.33 16.43
C LEU A 406 -25.06 -17.01 15.09
N ARG A 407 -24.70 -16.39 13.95
CA ARG A 407 -24.99 -16.97 12.62
C ARG A 407 -24.21 -18.27 12.33
N ARG A 408 -23.07 -18.49 13.01
CA ARG A 408 -22.26 -19.72 12.87
C ARG A 408 -22.97 -20.99 13.35
N ILE A 409 -23.81 -20.88 14.37
CA ILE A 409 -24.53 -22.04 14.93
C ILE A 409 -25.65 -22.47 13.97
N THR A 410 -26.32 -21.51 13.32
CA THR A 410 -27.42 -21.80 12.41
C THR A 410 -26.97 -22.46 11.10
N GLU A 411 -25.85 -22.04 10.50
CA GLU A 411 -25.36 -22.67 9.25
C GLU A 411 -24.78 -24.08 9.49
N ASN A 412 -24.06 -24.29 10.60
CA ASN A 412 -23.59 -25.63 10.98
C ASN A 412 -24.72 -26.54 11.47
N GLY A 413 -25.75 -25.98 12.11
CA GLY A 413 -26.97 -26.70 12.51
C GLY A 413 -27.80 -27.15 11.31
N LEU A 414 -27.97 -26.30 10.29
CA LEU A 414 -28.67 -26.67 9.06
C LEU A 414 -27.93 -27.71 8.22
N LYS A 415 -26.58 -27.72 8.23
CA LYS A 415 -25.80 -28.78 7.57
C LYS A 415 -25.91 -30.13 8.29
N ARG A 416 -26.08 -30.14 9.62
CA ARG A 416 -26.31 -31.38 10.40
C ARG A 416 -27.73 -31.94 10.32
N LEU A 417 -28.71 -31.13 9.92
CA LEU A 417 -30.10 -31.56 9.72
C LEU A 417 -30.39 -32.03 8.28
N LYS A 418 -29.43 -31.89 7.37
CA LYS A 418 -29.54 -32.31 5.96
C LYS A 418 -28.54 -33.42 5.57
N GLY A 419 -27.92 -34.07 6.56
CA GLY A 419 -27.00 -35.20 6.39
C GLY A 419 -27.59 -36.48 6.93
#